data_AF-A0A923D391-F1
#
_entry.id   AF-A0A923D391-F1
#
_cell.length_a   1.000
_cell.length_b   1.000
_cell.length_c   1.000
_cell.angle_alpha   90.00
_cell.angle_beta   90.00
_cell.angle_gamma   90.00
#
_symmetry.space_group_name_H-M   'P 1'
#
loop_
_entity.id
_entity.type
_entity.pdbx_description
1 polymer ?
#
loop_
_entity_poly.entity_id
_entity_poly.type
_entity_poly.pdbx_seq_one_letter_code
_entity_poly.pdbx_strand_id
1 'polypeptide(L)'
;MLFNADIPLLTLIVFLPLAGVLGVLATRSRQWIQVVALISTLATFVLTLLPMWQFRPEQAGFQFVEHVPWIAILGISYHLGIDGLSLFLLPLTGFLSVAAVLVSWNNIRI
;
A
#
# COMPACT_ATOMS: atom_id res chain seq x y z
N MET A 1 -14.64 13.76 -8.38
CA MET A 1 -13.52 13.31 -9.24
C MET A 1 -12.25 13.87 -8.63
N LEU A 2 -11.67 13.21 -7.61
CA LEU A 2 -10.57 13.80 -6.83
C LEU A 2 -9.19 13.24 -7.17
N PHE A 3 -9.10 12.27 -8.10
CA PHE A 3 -7.84 11.75 -8.60
C PHE A 3 -7.94 11.55 -10.11
N ASN A 4 -7.18 12.34 -10.87
CA ASN A 4 -6.94 12.08 -12.29
C ASN A 4 -6.17 10.76 -12.43
N ALA A 5 -6.34 10.08 -13.56
CA ALA A 5 -5.62 8.85 -13.93
C ALA A 5 -4.08 9.01 -14.02
N ASP A 6 -3.55 10.19 -13.70
CA ASP A 6 -2.12 10.53 -13.74
C ASP A 6 -1.36 10.07 -12.48
N ILE A 7 -2.06 9.79 -11.36
CA ILE A 7 -1.43 9.37 -10.10
C ILE A 7 -1.47 7.84 -10.02
N PRO A 8 -0.31 7.15 -9.98
CA PRO A 8 -0.24 5.70 -9.85
C PRO A 8 -0.53 5.28 -8.41
N LEU A 9 -1.81 5.24 -8.06
CA LEU A 9 -2.33 4.94 -6.73
C LEU A 9 -1.90 3.57 -6.19
N LEU A 10 -1.96 2.52 -7.01
CA LEU A 10 -1.60 1.16 -6.61
C LEU A 10 -0.09 1.07 -6.38
N THR A 11 0.71 1.64 -7.28
CA THR A 11 2.16 1.79 -7.06
C THR A 11 2.42 2.51 -5.74
N LEU A 12 1.73 3.63 -5.47
CA LEU A 12 1.90 4.38 -4.22
C LEU A 12 1.59 3.50 -3.00
N ILE A 13 0.47 2.78 -3.01
CA ILE A 13 0.09 1.86 -1.92
C ILE A 13 1.15 0.79 -1.68
N VAL A 14 1.69 0.20 -2.76
CA VAL A 14 2.72 -0.86 -2.69
C VAL A 14 4.04 -0.32 -2.12
N PHE A 15 4.45 0.88 -2.53
CA PHE A 15 5.76 1.44 -2.17
C PHE A 15 5.76 2.35 -0.95
N LEU A 16 4.60 2.82 -0.45
CA LEU A 16 4.55 3.69 0.73
C LEU A 16 5.22 3.07 1.98
N PRO A 17 5.04 1.76 2.30
CA PRO A 17 5.75 1.13 3.42
C PRO A 17 7.27 1.22 3.30
N LEU A 18 7.82 1.23 2.09
CA LEU A 18 9.26 1.33 1.84
C LEU A 18 9.80 2.70 2.28
N ALA A 19 9.02 3.77 2.15
CA ALA A 19 9.40 5.07 2.69
C ALA A 19 9.50 5.04 4.23
N GLY A 20 8.62 4.30 4.90
CA GLY A 20 8.70 4.04 6.34
C GLY A 20 9.99 3.32 6.74
N VAL A 21 10.45 2.35 5.93
CA VAL A 21 11.72 1.65 6.16
C VAL A 21 12.90 2.61 6.16
N LEU A 22 12.95 3.56 5.21
CA LEU A 22 14.00 4.57 5.18
C LEU A 22 14.01 5.43 6.46
N GLY A 23 12.83 5.78 6.98
CA GLY A 23 12.69 6.51 8.24
C GLY A 23 13.13 5.69 9.47
N VAL A 24 12.92 4.39 9.46
CA VAL A 24 13.39 3.45 10.50
C VAL A 24 14.92 3.32 10.46
N LEU A 25 15.52 3.20 9.27
CA LEU A 25 16.98 3.03 9.11
C LEU A 25 17.80 4.23 9.59
N ALA A 26 17.19 5.41 9.69
CA ALA A 26 17.86 6.64 10.11
C ALA A 26 18.24 6.66 11.62
N THR A 27 17.75 5.73 12.43
CA THR A 27 18.01 5.74 13.88
C THR A 27 17.93 4.35 14.52
N ARG A 28 18.43 4.24 15.75
CA ARG A 28 18.27 3.05 16.61
C ARG A 28 17.28 3.27 17.76
N SER A 29 16.66 4.45 17.85
CA SER A 29 15.68 4.74 18.89
C SER A 29 14.43 3.88 18.72
N ARG A 30 14.14 3.01 19.70
CA ARG A 30 12.96 2.15 19.71
C ARG A 30 11.67 2.95 19.51
N GLN A 31 11.51 4.06 20.22
CA GLN A 31 10.32 4.89 20.15
C GLN A 31 10.12 5.45 18.74
N TRP A 32 11.19 5.92 18.10
CA TRP A 32 11.13 6.43 16.73
C TRP A 32 10.72 5.35 15.75
N ILE A 33 11.35 4.17 15.83
CA ILE A 33 11.06 3.02 14.97
C ILE A 33 9.58 2.64 15.06
N GLN A 34 9.04 2.58 16.28
CA GLN A 34 7.64 2.23 16.52
C GLN A 34 6.67 3.28 15.93
N VAL A 35 6.96 4.57 16.14
CA VAL A 35 6.12 5.66 15.62
C VAL A 35 6.16 5.68 14.09
N VAL A 36 7.34 5.57 13.46
CA VAL A 36 7.48 5.57 12.00
C VAL A 36 6.78 4.35 11.39
N ALA A 37 6.94 3.16 11.97
CA ALA A 37 6.26 1.96 11.51
C ALA A 37 4.73 2.10 11.61
N LEU A 38 4.22 2.67 12.71
CA LEU A 38 2.79 2.88 12.88
C LEU A 38 2.24 3.92 11.88
N ILE A 39 2.91 5.05 11.72
CA ILE A 39 2.50 6.10 10.77
C ILE A 39 2.52 5.54 9.34
N SER A 40 3.57 4.82 8.97
CA SER A 40 3.71 4.25 7.63
C SER A 40 2.62 3.22 7.32
N THR A 41 2.34 2.29 8.25
CA THR A 41 1.28 1.28 8.06
C THR A 41 -0.11 1.91 8.07
N LEU A 42 -0.36 2.89 8.95
CA LEU A 42 -1.63 3.59 9.02
C LEU A 42 -1.91 4.42 7.76
N ALA A 43 -0.91 5.15 7.26
CA ALA A 43 -1.02 5.90 6.02
C ALA A 43 -1.30 4.96 4.83
N THR A 44 -0.60 3.82 4.77
CA THR A 44 -0.84 2.80 3.73
C THR A 44 -2.27 2.28 3.82
N PHE A 45 -2.74 1.90 5.01
CA PHE A 45 -4.10 1.43 5.24
C PHE A 45 -5.15 2.47 4.79
N VAL A 46 -5.00 3.74 5.15
CA VAL A 46 -5.93 4.79 4.71
C VAL A 46 -5.97 4.91 3.18
N LEU A 47 -4.83 4.80 2.49
CA LEU A 47 -4.81 4.79 1.03
C LEU A 47 -5.52 3.58 0.42
N THR A 48 -5.44 2.39 1.06
CA THR A 48 -6.15 1.19 0.59
C THR A 48 -7.68 1.31 0.64
N LEU A 49 -8.23 2.27 1.39
CA LEU A 49 -9.67 2.53 1.43
C LEU A 49 -10.17 3.33 0.22
N LEU A 50 -9.29 4.06 -0.47
CA LEU A 50 -9.66 4.90 -1.60
C LEU A 50 -10.26 4.09 -2.77
N PRO A 51 -9.67 2.95 -3.19
CA PRO A 51 -10.28 2.10 -4.21
C PRO A 51 -11.68 1.61 -3.81
N MET A 52 -11.93 1.32 -2.53
CA MET A 52 -13.25 0.83 -2.08
C MET A 52 -14.38 1.83 -2.36
N TRP A 53 -14.12 3.13 -2.22
CA TRP A 53 -15.12 4.17 -2.46
C TRP A 53 -15.34 4.48 -3.95
N GLN A 54 -14.35 4.19 -4.79
CA GLN A 54 -14.36 4.57 -6.20
C GLN A 54 -14.63 3.40 -7.16
N PHE A 55 -14.51 2.16 -6.70
CA PHE A 55 -14.75 0.97 -7.49
C PHE A 55 -16.20 0.89 -8.00
N ARG A 56 -16.37 0.51 -9.26
CA ARG A 56 -17.68 0.36 -9.93
C ARG A 56 -17.97 -1.12 -10.16
N PRO A 57 -18.81 -1.80 -9.34
CA PRO A 57 -19.05 -3.23 -9.48
C PRO A 57 -19.75 -3.61 -10.79
N GLU A 58 -20.47 -2.68 -11.42
CA GLU A 58 -21.09 -2.87 -12.74
C GLU A 58 -20.09 -2.93 -13.91
N GLN A 59 -18.83 -2.51 -13.71
CA GLN A 59 -17.80 -2.57 -14.75
C GLN A 59 -16.99 -3.86 -14.61
N ALA A 60 -17.08 -4.73 -15.62
CA ALA A 60 -16.30 -5.95 -15.69
C ALA A 60 -14.81 -5.66 -15.97
N GLY A 61 -13.92 -6.44 -15.38
CA GLY A 61 -12.47 -6.34 -15.56
C GLY A 61 -11.75 -5.63 -14.42
N PHE A 62 -10.45 -5.39 -14.61
CA PHE A 62 -9.61 -4.70 -13.65
C PHE A 62 -9.85 -3.18 -13.68
N GLN A 63 -9.88 -2.56 -12.51
CA GLN A 63 -9.96 -1.12 -12.32
C GLN A 63 -8.67 -0.61 -11.67
N PHE A 64 -8.44 0.71 -11.71
CA PHE A 64 -7.17 1.31 -11.26
C PHE A 64 -5.95 0.70 -11.97
N VAL A 65 -6.08 0.48 -13.29
CA VAL A 65 -5.05 -0.23 -14.06
C VAL A 65 -3.84 0.67 -14.28
N GLU A 66 -2.68 0.22 -13.82
CA GLU A 66 -1.39 0.85 -14.02
C GLU A 66 -0.54 -0.07 -14.88
N HIS A 67 -0.17 0.41 -16.06
CA HIS A 67 0.62 -0.36 -17.02
C HIS A 67 1.86 0.40 -17.44
N VAL A 68 3.02 -0.10 -17.02
CA VAL A 68 4.33 0.48 -17.33
C VAL A 68 5.22 -0.60 -17.94
N PRO A 69 5.72 -0.43 -19.18
CA PRO A 69 6.72 -1.32 -19.75
C PRO A 69 7.97 -1.36 -18.88
N TRP A 70 8.41 -2.55 -18.47
CA TRP A 70 9.61 -2.71 -17.64
C TRP A 70 10.82 -3.12 -18.50
N ILE A 71 10.71 -4.25 -19.21
CA ILE A 71 11.74 -4.72 -20.13
C ILE A 71 11.07 -5.01 -21.48
N ALA A 72 10.94 -3.97 -22.30
CA ALA A 72 10.15 -4.01 -23.54
C ALA A 72 10.64 -5.07 -24.54
N ILE A 73 11.95 -5.30 -24.63
CA ILE A 73 12.53 -6.31 -25.54
C ILE A 73 12.14 -7.74 -25.18
N LEU A 74 11.78 -7.99 -23.91
CA LEU A 74 11.31 -9.28 -23.41
C LEU A 74 9.77 -9.33 -23.32
N GLY A 75 9.06 -8.24 -23.68
CA GLY A 75 7.62 -8.13 -23.50
C GLY A 75 7.17 -8.06 -22.03
N ILE A 76 8.06 -7.71 -21.10
CA ILE A 76 7.76 -7.67 -19.66
C ILE A 76 7.24 -6.28 -19.27
N SER A 77 6.09 -6.25 -18.60
CA SER A 77 5.44 -5.03 -18.10
C SER A 77 5.08 -5.16 -16.62
N TYR A 78 5.17 -4.05 -15.90
CA TYR A 78 4.49 -3.87 -14.63
C TYR A 78 3.02 -3.55 -14.90
N HIS A 79 2.15 -4.50 -14.61
CA HIS A 79 0.71 -4.38 -14.82
C HIS A 79 0.00 -4.61 -13.49
N LEU A 80 -0.49 -3.54 -12.87
CA LEU A 80 -1.31 -3.61 -11.68
C LEU A 80 -2.75 -3.25 -12.01
N GLY A 81 -3.68 -3.85 -11.27
CA GLY A 81 -5.10 -3.54 -11.32
C GLY A 81 -5.81 -4.21 -10.15
N ILE A 82 -6.98 -3.70 -9.81
CA ILE A 82 -7.84 -4.22 -8.75
C ILE A 82 -9.06 -4.86 -9.40
N ASP A 83 -9.39 -6.08 -8.98
CA ASP A 83 -10.66 -6.75 -9.26
C ASP A 83 -11.57 -6.76 -8.01
N GLY A 84 -12.77 -7.34 -8.12
CA GLY A 84 -13.74 -7.37 -7.03
C GLY A 84 -13.25 -8.10 -5.77
N LEU A 85 -12.31 -9.04 -5.90
CA LEU A 85 -11.72 -9.77 -4.77
C LEU A 85 -10.62 -8.95 -4.10
N SER A 86 -9.73 -8.35 -4.90
CA SER A 86 -8.64 -7.49 -4.42
C SER A 86 -9.16 -6.27 -3.66
N LEU A 87 -10.36 -5.80 -3.98
CA LEU A 87 -11.05 -4.73 -3.25
C LEU A 87 -11.18 -5.00 -1.75
N PHE A 88 -11.35 -6.26 -1.34
CA PHE A 88 -11.45 -6.65 0.07
C PHE A 88 -10.11 -7.03 0.66
N LEU A 89 -9.24 -7.67 -0.12
CA LEU A 89 -7.92 -8.11 0.35
C LEU A 89 -6.97 -6.94 0.61
N LEU A 90 -7.00 -5.90 -0.23
CA LEU A 90 -6.11 -4.75 -0.12
C LEU A 90 -6.24 -4.03 1.25
N PRO A 91 -7.45 -3.62 1.70
CA PRO A 91 -7.62 -3.02 3.02
C PRO A 91 -7.41 -4.02 4.15
N LEU A 92 -7.71 -5.30 3.96
CA LEU A 92 -7.41 -6.33 4.95
C LEU A 92 -5.91 -6.43 5.22
N THR A 93 -5.07 -6.45 4.18
CA THR A 93 -3.60 -6.46 4.32
C THR A 93 -3.09 -5.20 5.02
N GLY A 94 -3.64 -4.02 4.69
CA GLY A 94 -3.32 -2.78 5.38
C GLY A 94 -3.68 -2.83 6.87
N PHE A 95 -4.89 -3.31 7.19
CA PHE A 95 -5.37 -3.46 8.57
C PHE A 95 -4.49 -4.44 9.36
N LEU A 96 -4.18 -5.60 8.79
CA LEU A 96 -3.29 -6.59 9.41
C LEU A 96 -1.89 -6.02 9.67
N SER A 97 -1.39 -5.17 8.77
CA SER A 97 -0.08 -4.51 8.95
C SER A 97 -0.11 -3.54 10.15
N VAL A 98 -1.15 -2.72 10.28
CA VAL A 98 -1.34 -1.83 11.44
C VAL A 98 -1.45 -2.65 12.74
N ALA A 99 -2.27 -3.69 12.73
CA ALA A 99 -2.45 -4.57 13.88
C ALA A 99 -1.12 -5.25 14.30
N ALA A 100 -0.34 -5.75 13.33
CA ALA A 100 0.95 -6.37 13.58
C ALA A 100 1.94 -5.41 14.26
N VAL A 101 2.00 -4.14 13.83
CA VAL A 101 2.85 -3.12 14.47
C VAL A 101 2.43 -2.87 15.92
N LEU A 102 1.13 -2.73 16.17
CA LEU A 102 0.60 -2.50 17.52
C LEU A 102 0.88 -3.69 18.46
N VAL A 103 0.69 -4.92 17.99
CA VAL A 103 0.98 -6.13 18.77
C VAL A 103 2.48 -6.27 19.06
N SER A 104 3.33 -5.88 18.10
CA SER A 104 4.79 -5.96 18.23
C SER A 104 5.36 -5.00 19.29
N TRP A 105 4.64 -3.91 19.61
CA TRP A 105 5.12 -2.84 20.49
C TRP A 105 5.60 -3.31 21.87
N ASN A 106 4.88 -4.26 22.47
CA ASN A 106 5.21 -4.82 23.79
C ASN A 106 6.03 -6.11 23.72
N ASN A 107 6.16 -6.72 22.55
CA ASN A 107 6.85 -8.01 22.37
C ASN A 107 8.34 -7.85 21.99
N ILE A 108 8.73 -6.71 21.39
CA ILE A 108 10.15 -6.45 21.10
C ILE A 108 10.87 -5.98 22.37
N ARG A 109 11.74 -6.84 22.89
CA ARG A 109 12.79 -6.47 23.86
C ARG A 109 14.08 -6.25 23.06
N ILE A 110 14.62 -5.04 23.12
CA ILE A 110 15.95 -4.70 22.58
C ILE A 110 16.94 -4.84 23.73
#